data_AF-A0A1G1I8E1-F1
#
_entry.id   AF-A0A1G1I8E1-F1
#
_cell.length_a   1.000
_cell.length_b   1.000
_cell.length_c   1.000
_cell.angle_alpha   90.00
_cell.angle_beta   90.00
_cell.angle_gamma   90.00
#
_symmetry.space_group_name_H-M   'P 1'
#
loop_
_entity.id
_entity.type
_entity.pdbx_description
1 polymer ?
#
loop_
_entity_poly.entity_id
_entity_poly.type
_entity_poly.pdbx_seq_one_letter_code
_entity_poly.pdbx_strand_id
1 'polypeptide(L)'
;MKVLVIQSCEPDQLQEALGLVRSRWPEASVAVLIDRELAAGSRPWLEGVRVLVYDRAKNNRPHITAGIYEDIRARQFDLCALSYRDRFGIRYWAFRLLPILTGIPRIIAINTFHRVSDCRRFRWCIETVFACTVLRLFDSVQTMWQALLDEVLRPSIIGMLALLAAGLRIVGLHPLAIRQGQRLHGPPHLFVFIPSLAMGGVQNVLSNFLRHADLARYRVTVGALDTPDNFFEPELRKQATLVYLSYQCGAPHWTCIWELVRLLYRESPDIVIGWGWGPWSTIFTAVAASLVGVPRIVWSLHSQSPAHWLQAVPWWQRPLEMLTARLVDRVIACSEACREDYMRWGRIPSRKIVTVHNGVDLARVRRPPEAELRAVRASLQVEGRPLVGIVGRLSAEKDHQTFLEAMRLVHRAVPSVAAIIIGKGPDERALRKATERLGLGRVVTFLGAPAEIMALLASLDVLVLSSRTEGLPTVLLEGQALGVPVVTTDAGGARETVREGETGFIVPCGDSQQLAARMIQLLQDEPLRRRLGRNGQSHVLERFTAERMATEILRASESGRGTVAVRAADSAGLGSRKA
;
A
#
# COMPACT_ATOMS: atom_id res chain seq x y z
N MET A 1 39.70 21.48 32.19
CA MET A 1 39.57 20.39 31.18
C MET A 1 38.51 20.80 30.17
N LYS A 2 38.79 20.66 28.88
CA LYS A 2 37.86 20.98 27.78
C LYS A 2 37.23 19.69 27.24
N VAL A 3 35.91 19.59 27.24
CA VAL A 3 35.16 18.41 26.81
C VAL A 3 34.28 18.73 25.61
N LEU A 4 34.40 17.94 24.55
CA LEU A 4 33.47 17.96 23.42
C LEU A 4 32.45 16.83 23.58
N VAL A 5 31.16 17.14 23.62
CA VAL A 5 30.07 16.15 23.64
C VAL A 5 29.42 16.12 22.26
N ILE A 6 29.38 14.95 21.62
CA ILE A 6 28.84 14.80 20.27
C ILE A 6 27.43 14.19 20.32
N GLN A 7 26.48 14.85 19.65
CA GLN A 7 25.18 14.27 19.39
C GLN A 7 25.25 13.22 18.27
N SER A 8 25.48 11.97 18.64
CA SER A 8 25.45 10.81 17.72
C SER A 8 24.17 9.98 17.78
N CYS A 9 23.17 10.39 18.57
CA CYS A 9 21.90 9.67 18.78
C CYS A 9 20.74 10.63 19.15
N GLU A 10 19.63 10.08 19.65
CA GLU A 10 18.43 10.83 20.05
C GLU A 10 18.71 11.88 21.14
N PRO A 11 17.88 12.93 21.25
CA PRO A 11 18.14 14.09 22.11
C PRO A 11 18.30 13.73 23.60
N ASP A 12 17.52 12.75 24.08
CA ASP A 12 17.54 12.33 25.49
C ASP A 12 18.89 11.73 25.88
N GLN A 13 19.55 11.04 24.95
CA GLN A 13 20.86 10.44 25.15
C GLN A 13 22.01 11.47 25.10
N LEU A 14 21.82 12.58 24.38
CA LEU A 14 22.75 13.72 24.44
C LEU A 14 22.66 14.41 25.81
N GLN A 15 21.43 14.63 26.31
CA GLN A 15 21.19 15.20 27.63
C GLN A 15 21.82 14.33 28.72
N GLU A 16 21.70 13.01 28.61
CA GLU A 16 22.31 12.06 29.52
C GLU A 16 23.85 12.12 29.50
N ALA A 17 24.46 12.17 28.31
CA ALA A 17 25.90 12.33 28.16
C ALA A 17 26.41 13.63 28.79
N LEU A 18 25.67 14.72 28.62
CA LEU A 18 25.96 16.00 29.26
C LEU A 18 25.85 15.91 30.78
N GLY A 19 24.82 15.22 31.30
CA GLY A 19 24.67 14.95 32.72
C GLY A 19 25.85 14.17 33.30
N LEU A 20 26.29 13.11 32.61
CA LEU A 20 27.45 12.32 33.04
C LEU A 20 28.74 13.16 33.04
N VAL A 21 28.97 13.94 31.98
CA VAL A 21 30.16 14.81 31.89
C VAL A 21 30.18 15.84 33.01
N ARG A 22 29.04 16.51 33.28
CA ARG A 22 28.91 17.50 34.36
C ARG A 22 29.07 16.88 35.75
N SER A 23 28.51 15.69 35.96
CA SER A 23 28.66 14.96 37.23
C SER A 23 30.10 14.54 37.49
N ARG A 24 30.80 14.06 36.45
CA ARG A 24 32.15 13.49 36.60
C ARG A 24 33.26 14.54 36.52
N TRP A 25 33.00 15.67 35.86
CA TRP A 25 33.92 16.81 35.77
C TRP A 25 33.16 18.14 35.90
N PRO A 26 32.82 18.56 37.13
CA PRO A 26 32.05 19.76 37.38
C PRO A 26 32.70 21.04 36.84
N GLU A 27 34.03 21.11 36.92
CA GLU A 27 34.85 22.26 36.47
C GLU A 27 35.26 22.19 34.99
N ALA A 28 34.66 21.28 34.20
CA ALA A 28 34.98 21.17 32.79
C ALA A 28 34.31 22.25 31.94
N SER A 29 35.06 22.84 31.01
CA SER A 29 34.49 23.66 29.94
C SER A 29 33.91 22.72 28.87
N VAL A 30 32.58 22.76 28.69
CA VAL A 30 31.85 21.85 27.81
C VAL A 30 31.44 22.55 26.51
N ALA A 31 31.71 21.90 25.39
CA ALA A 31 31.13 22.24 24.09
C ALA A 31 30.32 21.06 23.55
N VAL A 32 29.26 21.34 22.81
CA VAL A 32 28.37 20.34 22.23
C VAL A 32 28.36 20.47 20.72
N LEU A 33 28.54 19.36 20.01
CA LEU A 33 28.31 19.27 18.58
C LEU A 33 26.92 18.66 18.32
N ILE A 34 25.98 19.46 17.83
CA ILE A 34 24.56 19.10 17.68
C ILE A 34 24.04 19.37 16.26
N ASP A 35 22.98 18.68 15.88
CA ASP A 35 22.26 18.89 14.61
C ASP A 35 21.57 20.26 14.56
N ARG A 36 21.50 20.88 13.37
CA ARG A 36 20.89 22.20 13.17
C ARG A 36 19.43 22.28 13.57
N GLU A 37 18.61 21.27 13.28
CA GLU A 37 17.18 21.29 13.67
C GLU A 37 17.03 21.24 15.19
N LEU A 38 17.92 20.53 15.87
CA LEU A 38 17.94 20.43 17.33
C LEU A 38 18.52 21.66 18.01
N ALA A 39 19.50 22.31 17.39
CA ALA A 39 20.05 23.58 17.85
C ALA A 39 19.01 24.71 17.81
N ALA A 40 18.05 24.66 16.88
CA ALA A 40 17.04 25.70 16.69
C ALA A 40 15.96 25.73 17.78
N GLY A 41 15.86 24.69 18.63
CA GLY A 41 14.94 24.66 19.77
C GLY A 41 15.59 25.23 21.04
N SER A 42 14.90 26.12 21.76
CA SER A 42 15.33 26.56 23.09
C SER A 42 15.31 25.38 24.07
N ARG A 43 16.49 24.92 24.51
CA ARG A 43 16.65 23.78 25.43
C ARG A 43 17.37 24.24 26.71
N PRO A 44 16.75 24.14 27.90
CA PRO A 44 17.37 24.56 29.17
C PRO A 44 18.71 23.87 29.47
N TRP A 45 18.90 22.63 29.03
CA TRP A 45 20.15 21.88 29.27
C TRP A 45 21.33 22.29 28.36
N LEU A 46 21.11 23.14 27.35
CA LEU A 46 22.17 23.77 26.54
C LEU A 46 22.62 25.13 27.11
N GLU A 47 21.96 25.63 28.15
CA GLU A 47 22.27 26.92 28.74
C GLU A 47 23.68 26.91 29.35
N GLY A 48 24.48 27.95 29.05
CA GLY A 48 25.88 28.05 29.43
C GLY A 48 26.84 27.10 28.70
N VAL A 49 26.37 26.34 27.70
CA VAL A 49 27.20 25.39 26.93
C VAL A 49 27.45 25.95 25.53
N ARG A 50 28.69 25.83 25.04
CA ARG A 50 29.02 26.30 23.69
C ARG A 50 28.52 25.30 22.65
N VAL A 51 27.72 25.76 21.70
CA VAL A 51 27.11 24.90 20.65
C VAL A 51 27.85 25.03 19.33
N LEU A 52 28.23 23.90 18.76
CA LEU A 52 28.71 23.71 17.39
C LEU A 52 27.61 22.99 16.61
N VAL A 53 27.31 23.45 15.40
CA VAL A 53 26.17 22.96 14.62
C VAL A 53 26.64 22.24 13.37
N TYR A 54 26.15 21.03 13.13
CA TYR A 54 26.33 20.31 11.87
C TYR A 54 25.01 20.12 11.12
N ASP A 55 25.12 19.90 9.81
CA ASP A 55 24.00 19.66 8.91
C ASP A 55 23.84 18.17 8.59
N ARG A 56 22.64 17.77 8.16
CA ARG A 56 22.39 16.41 7.64
C ARG A 56 22.22 16.43 6.13
N ALA A 57 22.80 15.44 5.47
CA ALA A 57 22.59 15.20 4.04
C ALA A 57 21.17 14.64 3.77
N LYS A 58 20.75 14.61 2.49
CA LYS A 58 19.42 14.12 2.07
C LYS A 58 19.08 12.69 2.54
N ASN A 59 20.08 11.87 2.87
CA ASN A 59 19.94 10.53 3.43
C ASN A 59 20.01 10.48 4.98
N ASN A 60 19.82 11.62 5.64
CA ASN A 60 19.84 11.81 7.09
C ASN A 60 21.20 11.54 7.77
N ARG A 61 22.29 11.44 6.99
CA ARG A 61 23.66 11.26 7.51
C ARG A 61 24.26 12.59 7.95
N PRO A 62 25.04 12.63 9.05
CA PRO A 62 25.70 13.84 9.49
C PRO A 62 26.77 14.29 8.48
N HIS A 63 26.77 15.59 8.18
CA HIS A 63 27.72 16.27 7.34
C HIS A 63 28.47 17.32 8.18
N ILE A 64 29.70 16.97 8.56
CA ILE A 64 30.59 17.84 9.32
C ILE A 64 31.44 18.61 8.31
N THR A 65 31.33 19.95 8.29
CA THR A 65 32.07 20.80 7.35
C THR A 65 33.52 20.99 7.81
N ALA A 66 34.41 21.35 6.87
CA ALA A 66 35.83 21.62 7.18
C ALA A 66 36.01 22.65 8.31
N GLY A 67 35.20 23.70 8.34
CA GLY A 67 35.25 24.73 9.38
C GLY A 67 34.97 24.18 10.79
N ILE A 68 34.11 23.17 10.94
CA ILE A 68 33.89 22.52 12.25
C ILE A 68 35.12 21.73 12.68
N TYR A 69 35.80 21.04 11.75
CA TYR A 69 37.04 20.33 12.07
C TYR A 69 38.14 21.28 12.54
N GLU A 70 38.30 22.42 11.86
CA GLU A 70 39.28 23.45 12.20
C GLU A 70 38.98 24.09 13.57
N ASP A 71 37.72 24.43 13.83
CA ASP A 71 37.30 25.00 15.11
C ASP A 71 37.54 24.03 16.28
N ILE A 72 37.28 22.73 16.08
CA ILE A 72 37.57 21.71 17.11
C ILE A 72 39.08 21.56 17.33
N ARG A 73 39.90 21.57 16.26
CA ARG A 73 41.37 21.48 16.38
C ARG A 73 41.96 22.68 17.12
N ALA A 74 41.54 23.89 16.75
CA ALA A 74 42.05 25.14 17.33
C ALA A 74 41.83 25.21 18.85
N ARG A 75 40.79 24.54 19.35
CA ARG A 75 40.41 24.60 20.77
C ARG A 75 41.14 23.61 21.66
N GLN A 76 41.74 22.58 21.07
CA GLN A 76 42.48 21.53 21.79
C GLN A 76 41.63 20.92 22.92
N PHE A 77 40.56 20.20 22.56
CA PHE A 77 39.77 19.46 23.55
C PHE A 77 40.58 18.31 24.15
N ASP A 78 40.45 18.12 25.46
CA ASP A 78 41.13 17.05 26.21
C ASP A 78 40.38 15.71 26.12
N LEU A 79 39.06 15.79 25.96
CA LEU A 79 38.15 14.65 26.03
C LEU A 79 36.99 14.82 25.04
N CYS A 80 36.64 13.75 24.35
CA CYS A 80 35.41 13.67 23.56
C CYS A 80 34.45 12.66 24.19
N ALA A 81 33.22 13.07 24.47
CA ALA A 81 32.14 12.18 24.89
C ALA A 81 31.17 11.95 23.71
N LEU A 82 30.81 10.68 23.45
CA LEU A 82 29.85 10.32 22.40
C LEU A 82 28.92 9.20 22.86
N SER A 83 27.63 9.35 22.59
CA SER A 83 26.60 8.34 22.91
C SER A 83 26.23 7.51 21.68
N TYR A 84 26.13 6.19 21.81
CA TYR A 84 25.85 5.30 20.67
C TYR A 84 24.83 4.20 21.00
N ARG A 85 23.99 3.85 20.03
CA ARG A 85 22.96 2.80 20.17
C ARG A 85 23.51 1.39 19.96
N ASP A 86 24.53 1.23 19.12
CA ASP A 86 25.23 -0.04 18.90
C ASP A 86 26.75 0.18 18.82
N ARG A 87 27.52 -0.79 19.30
CA ARG A 87 29.00 -0.70 19.28
C ARG A 87 29.57 -0.61 17.86
N PHE A 88 28.72 -0.83 16.85
CA PHE A 88 29.09 -1.25 15.50
C PHE A 88 28.43 -0.43 14.36
N GLY A 89 27.49 0.49 14.61
CA GLY A 89 26.66 1.09 13.55
C GLY A 89 27.37 2.00 12.55
N ILE A 90 27.17 1.72 11.25
CA ILE A 90 27.76 2.41 10.09
C ILE A 90 27.25 3.86 9.91
N ARG A 91 26.03 4.17 10.39
CA ARG A 91 25.33 5.45 10.13
C ARG A 91 25.97 6.69 10.78
N TYR A 92 26.79 6.53 11.82
CA TYR A 92 27.36 7.62 12.62
C TYR A 92 28.89 7.71 12.53
N TRP A 93 29.46 7.18 11.45
CA TRP A 93 30.89 7.09 11.22
C TRP A 93 31.65 8.42 11.33
N ALA A 94 31.05 9.51 10.83
CA ALA A 94 31.67 10.85 10.87
C ALA A 94 32.01 11.29 12.30
N PHE A 95 31.18 10.94 13.29
CA PHE A 95 31.41 11.26 14.70
C PHE A 95 32.49 10.40 15.35
N ARG A 96 32.68 9.15 14.90
CA ARG A 96 33.75 8.28 15.43
C ARG A 96 35.13 8.70 14.94
N LEU A 97 35.21 9.20 13.71
CA LEU A 97 36.43 9.75 13.15
C LEU A 97 36.74 11.15 13.66
N LEU A 98 35.73 11.90 14.12
CA LEU A 98 35.92 13.30 14.52
C LEU A 98 37.04 13.46 15.56
N PRO A 99 37.08 12.74 16.70
CA PRO A 99 38.19 12.84 17.67
C PRO A 99 39.55 12.48 17.08
N ILE A 100 39.58 11.55 16.12
CA ILE A 100 40.80 11.11 15.45
C ILE A 100 41.31 12.20 14.51
N LEU A 101 40.43 12.83 13.74
CA LEU A 101 40.79 13.86 12.75
C LEU A 101 41.03 15.24 13.38
N THR A 102 40.55 15.47 14.61
CA THR A 102 40.71 16.74 15.33
C THR A 102 41.74 16.68 16.45
N GLY A 103 42.30 15.49 16.72
CA GLY A 103 43.44 15.36 17.64
C GLY A 103 43.10 15.10 19.10
N ILE A 104 41.83 14.86 19.44
CA ILE A 104 41.38 14.72 20.83
C ILE A 104 41.95 13.44 21.45
N PRO A 105 42.69 13.52 22.58
CA PRO A 105 43.52 12.41 23.06
C PRO A 105 42.74 11.31 23.79
N ARG A 106 41.59 11.64 24.40
CA ARG A 106 40.72 10.70 25.12
C ARG A 106 39.30 10.71 24.59
N ILE A 107 38.70 9.54 24.50
CA ILE A 107 37.33 9.35 24.05
C ILE A 107 36.58 8.55 25.10
N ILE A 108 35.44 9.07 25.52
CA ILE A 108 34.46 8.37 26.33
C ILE A 108 33.25 8.06 25.47
N ALA A 109 32.89 6.79 25.43
CA ALA A 109 31.78 6.30 24.65
C ALA A 109 30.73 5.67 25.57
N ILE A 110 29.50 6.16 25.48
CA ILE A 110 28.37 5.75 26.32
C ILE A 110 27.41 4.95 25.45
N ASN A 111 27.12 3.70 25.82
CA ASN A 111 26.12 2.92 25.11
C ASN A 111 24.72 3.14 25.69
N THR A 112 23.69 2.66 24.99
CA THR A 112 22.28 2.72 25.45
C THR A 112 21.95 1.90 26.71
N PHE A 113 22.93 1.19 27.27
CA PHE A 113 22.82 0.50 28.57
C PHE A 113 23.62 1.23 29.65
N HIS A 114 23.95 2.51 29.45
CA HIS A 114 24.72 3.36 30.36
C HIS A 114 26.13 2.85 30.69
N ARG A 115 26.69 1.93 29.89
CA ARG A 115 28.08 1.49 30.08
C ARG A 115 29.02 2.50 29.46
N VAL A 116 29.93 3.00 30.29
CA VAL A 116 30.95 3.98 29.93
C VAL A 116 32.25 3.25 29.54
N SER A 117 32.70 3.47 28.31
CA SER A 117 34.04 3.03 27.85
C SER A 117 34.96 4.24 27.78
N ASP A 118 36.13 4.17 28.40
CA ASP A 118 37.17 5.23 28.34
C ASP A 118 38.37 4.70 27.55
N CYS A 119 38.62 5.33 26.41
CA CYS A 119 39.60 4.87 25.44
C CYS A 119 40.59 5.99 25.11
N ARG A 120 41.88 5.64 25.03
CA ARG A 120 42.87 6.49 24.37
C ARG A 120 42.60 6.54 22.87
N ARG A 121 42.86 7.68 22.23
CA ARG A 121 42.69 7.91 20.79
C ARG A 121 43.23 6.77 19.91
N PHE A 122 44.41 6.24 20.24
CA PHE A 122 45.04 5.16 19.48
C PHE A 122 44.19 3.87 19.49
N ARG A 123 43.75 3.43 20.69
CA ARG A 123 42.89 2.25 20.83
C ARG A 123 41.53 2.47 20.16
N TRP A 124 40.96 3.66 20.32
CA TRP A 124 39.70 4.04 19.66
C TRP A 124 39.81 4.01 18.14
N CYS A 125 40.97 4.42 17.59
CA CYS A 125 41.26 4.36 16.16
C CYS A 125 41.24 2.91 15.65
N ILE A 126 41.95 2.00 16.32
CA ILE A 126 41.99 0.58 15.94
C ILE A 126 40.60 -0.05 16.02
N GLU A 127 39.90 0.14 17.14
CA GLU A 127 38.54 -0.42 17.34
C GLU A 127 37.54 0.14 16.31
N THR A 128 37.64 1.44 15.98
CA THR A 128 36.75 2.09 15.00
C THR A 128 37.05 1.64 13.57
N VAL A 129 38.32 1.65 13.14
CA VAL A 129 38.73 1.33 11.76
C VAL A 129 38.45 -0.15 11.45
N PHE A 130 38.79 -1.06 12.35
CA PHE A 130 38.57 -2.49 12.16
C PHE A 130 37.07 -2.82 12.10
N ALA A 131 36.30 -2.39 13.10
CA ALA A 131 34.87 -2.68 13.15
C ALA A 131 34.10 -2.07 11.97
N CYS A 132 34.38 -0.82 11.60
CA CYS A 132 33.66 -0.16 10.52
C CYS A 132 34.00 -0.74 9.14
N THR A 133 35.24 -1.22 8.93
CA THR A 133 35.65 -1.82 7.66
C THR A 133 34.99 -3.19 7.47
N VAL A 134 35.02 -4.04 8.49
CA VAL A 134 34.39 -5.36 8.47
C VAL A 134 32.87 -5.25 8.28
N LEU A 135 32.22 -4.33 8.98
CA LEU A 135 30.77 -4.17 8.90
C LEU A 135 30.30 -3.55 7.58
N ARG A 136 31.08 -2.63 6.98
CA ARG A 136 30.77 -2.13 5.62
C ARG A 136 30.96 -3.20 4.56
N LEU A 137 31.98 -4.04 4.67
CA LEU A 137 32.16 -5.19 3.79
C LEU A 137 30.97 -6.15 3.95
N PHE A 138 30.56 -6.45 5.18
CA PHE A 138 29.41 -7.31 5.43
C PHE A 138 28.09 -6.72 4.90
N ASP A 139 27.81 -5.44 5.15
CA ASP A 139 26.61 -4.74 4.66
C ASP A 139 26.59 -4.64 3.13
N SER A 140 27.74 -4.36 2.50
CA SER A 140 27.85 -4.29 1.04
C SER A 140 27.70 -5.67 0.40
N VAL A 141 28.31 -6.70 0.97
CA VAL A 141 28.18 -8.09 0.53
C VAL A 141 26.75 -8.58 0.73
N GLN A 142 26.13 -8.30 1.88
CA GLN A 142 24.74 -8.66 2.17
C GLN A 142 23.77 -7.96 1.21
N THR A 143 23.95 -6.66 0.95
CA THR A 143 23.12 -5.90 0.00
C THR A 143 23.28 -6.43 -1.42
N MET A 144 24.52 -6.73 -1.84
CA MET A 144 24.82 -7.32 -3.15
C MET A 144 24.20 -8.72 -3.29
N TRP A 145 24.29 -9.57 -2.27
CA TRP A 145 23.66 -10.89 -2.26
C TRP A 145 22.13 -10.80 -2.26
N GLN A 146 21.54 -9.86 -1.51
CA GLN A 146 20.10 -9.61 -1.55
C GLN A 146 19.65 -9.14 -2.93
N ALA A 147 20.37 -8.21 -3.56
CA ALA A 147 20.08 -7.76 -4.91
C ALA A 147 20.21 -8.90 -5.94
N LEU A 148 21.24 -9.75 -5.83
CA LEU A 148 21.40 -10.93 -6.70
C LEU A 148 20.25 -11.93 -6.52
N LEU A 149 19.86 -12.19 -5.27
CA LEU A 149 18.72 -13.05 -4.97
C LEU A 149 17.44 -12.47 -5.56
N ASP A 150 17.11 -11.22 -5.23
CA ASP A 150 15.85 -10.55 -5.57
C ASP A 150 15.71 -10.24 -7.06
N GLU A 151 16.78 -9.82 -7.73
CA GLU A 151 16.73 -9.41 -9.14
C GLU A 151 17.04 -10.50 -10.15
N VAL A 152 17.71 -11.59 -9.75
CA VAL A 152 18.15 -12.62 -10.70
C VAL A 152 17.62 -13.99 -10.30
N LEU A 153 17.92 -14.46 -9.08
CA LEU A 153 17.63 -15.85 -8.71
C LEU A 153 16.11 -16.09 -8.54
N ARG A 154 15.41 -15.22 -7.79
CA ARG A 154 13.97 -15.36 -7.53
C ARG A 154 13.13 -15.37 -8.83
N PRO A 155 13.23 -14.38 -9.73
CA PRO A 155 12.43 -14.38 -10.96
C PRO A 155 12.80 -15.53 -11.90
N SER A 156 14.07 -15.95 -11.94
CA SER A 156 14.51 -17.09 -12.76
C SER A 156 13.87 -18.40 -12.30
N ILE A 157 13.80 -18.65 -11.00
CA ILE A 157 13.13 -19.85 -10.45
C ILE A 157 11.65 -19.86 -10.81
N ILE A 158 10.94 -18.74 -10.60
CA ILE A 158 9.51 -18.65 -10.94
C ILE A 158 9.29 -18.80 -12.45
N GLY A 159 10.16 -18.19 -13.27
CA GLY A 159 10.13 -18.34 -14.73
C GLY A 159 10.33 -19.78 -15.19
N MET A 160 11.30 -20.50 -14.60
CA MET A 160 11.50 -21.94 -14.86
C MET A 160 10.28 -22.77 -14.46
N LEU A 161 9.69 -22.52 -13.28
CA LEU A 161 8.47 -23.19 -12.85
C LEU A 161 7.29 -22.91 -13.80
N ALA A 162 7.17 -21.67 -14.29
CA ALA A 162 6.14 -21.30 -15.24
C ALA A 162 6.33 -21.97 -16.62
N LEU A 163 7.57 -22.09 -17.11
CA LEU A 163 7.90 -22.82 -18.34
C LEU A 163 7.61 -24.32 -18.20
N LEU A 164 8.03 -24.92 -17.07
CA LEU A 164 7.71 -26.30 -16.74
C LEU A 164 6.20 -26.52 -16.72
N ALA A 165 5.47 -25.67 -16.00
CA ALA A 165 4.02 -25.74 -15.89
C ALA A 165 3.32 -25.58 -17.26
N ALA A 166 3.83 -24.70 -18.12
CA ALA A 166 3.34 -24.55 -19.50
C ALA A 166 3.56 -25.84 -20.31
N GLY A 167 4.76 -26.43 -20.24
CA GLY A 167 5.10 -27.68 -20.92
C GLY A 167 4.20 -28.84 -20.47
N LEU A 168 4.04 -29.01 -19.15
CA LEU A 168 3.17 -30.02 -18.55
C LEU A 168 1.72 -29.89 -19.02
N ARG A 169 1.18 -28.66 -19.06
CA ARG A 169 -0.19 -28.38 -19.53
C ARG A 169 -0.36 -28.61 -21.03
N ILE A 170 0.64 -28.33 -21.86
CA ILE A 170 0.60 -28.59 -23.32
C ILE A 170 0.57 -30.09 -23.61
N VAL A 171 1.36 -30.88 -22.87
CA VAL A 171 1.47 -32.34 -23.07
C VAL A 171 0.35 -33.10 -22.34
N GLY A 172 -0.44 -32.42 -21.51
CA GLY A 172 -1.50 -33.05 -20.68
C GLY A 172 -0.96 -33.92 -19.55
N LEU A 173 0.35 -33.83 -19.26
CA LEU A 173 1.01 -34.52 -18.17
C LEU A 173 1.00 -33.62 -16.95
N HIS A 174 0.07 -33.81 -16.04
CA HIS A 174 0.15 -33.19 -14.72
C HIS A 174 0.74 -34.23 -13.75
N PRO A 175 1.98 -34.07 -13.25
CA PRO A 175 2.62 -35.06 -12.39
C PRO A 175 1.89 -35.24 -11.05
N LEU A 176 1.03 -34.27 -10.71
CA LEU A 176 0.10 -34.28 -9.59
C LEU A 176 -1.36 -34.40 -10.06
N ALA A 177 -1.60 -34.85 -11.30
CA ALA A 177 -2.92 -34.94 -11.91
C ALA A 177 -3.89 -35.60 -10.93
N ILE A 178 -4.85 -34.80 -10.50
CA ILE A 178 -6.08 -35.25 -9.87
C ILE A 178 -6.52 -36.49 -10.64
N ARG A 179 -6.62 -37.63 -9.95
CA ARG A 179 -7.26 -38.85 -10.45
C ARG A 179 -8.57 -38.43 -11.09
N GLN A 180 -8.62 -38.31 -12.42
CA GLN A 180 -9.85 -37.98 -13.14
C GLN A 180 -10.95 -39.02 -12.85
N GLY A 181 -10.59 -40.19 -12.32
CA GLY A 181 -11.50 -41.25 -11.83
C GLY A 181 -12.01 -41.13 -10.39
N GLN A 182 -11.62 -40.12 -9.60
CA GLN A 182 -12.16 -39.86 -8.25
C GLN A 182 -12.80 -38.45 -8.16
N ARG A 183 -13.58 -38.04 -9.18
CA ARG A 183 -14.52 -36.92 -8.98
C ARG A 183 -15.48 -37.33 -7.86
N LEU A 184 -15.28 -36.78 -6.67
CA LEU A 184 -16.24 -36.91 -5.57
C LEU A 184 -17.58 -36.39 -6.08
N HIS A 185 -18.63 -37.20 -5.99
CA HIS A 185 -20.00 -36.77 -6.27
C HIS A 185 -20.31 -35.52 -5.42
N GLY A 186 -20.43 -34.34 -6.03
CA GLY A 186 -20.61 -33.07 -5.31
C GLY A 186 -20.59 -31.84 -6.22
N PRO A 187 -20.93 -30.65 -5.68
CA PRO A 187 -20.88 -29.40 -6.41
C PRO A 187 -19.44 -29.02 -6.84
N PRO A 188 -19.24 -28.34 -7.98
CA PRO A 188 -17.93 -27.85 -8.41
C PRO A 188 -17.24 -27.02 -7.32
N HIS A 189 -15.92 -27.17 -7.19
CA HIS A 189 -15.12 -26.45 -6.21
C HIS A 189 -14.49 -25.19 -6.83
N LEU A 190 -14.92 -24.03 -6.33
CA LEU A 190 -14.32 -22.72 -6.60
C LEU A 190 -13.32 -22.36 -5.50
N PHE A 191 -12.05 -22.19 -5.88
CA PHE A 191 -10.99 -21.72 -4.99
C PHE A 191 -10.58 -20.30 -5.37
N VAL A 192 -10.57 -19.38 -4.41
CA VAL A 192 -10.12 -17.99 -4.61
C VAL A 192 -8.88 -17.74 -3.77
N PHE A 193 -7.78 -17.30 -4.37
CA PHE A 193 -6.57 -16.92 -3.65
C PHE A 193 -6.42 -15.40 -3.57
N ILE A 194 -6.34 -14.86 -2.35
CA ILE A 194 -6.08 -13.44 -2.10
C ILE A 194 -4.95 -13.29 -1.05
N PRO A 195 -3.86 -12.53 -1.31
CA PRO A 195 -2.71 -12.54 -0.42
C PRO A 195 -2.95 -11.94 0.97
N SER A 196 -3.91 -11.02 1.12
CA SER A 196 -4.14 -10.32 2.38
C SER A 196 -5.63 -10.00 2.54
N LEU A 197 -6.13 -10.18 3.76
CA LEU A 197 -7.49 -9.84 4.18
C LEU A 197 -7.56 -8.52 4.95
N ALA A 198 -6.49 -7.72 4.91
CA ALA A 198 -6.43 -6.39 5.49
C ALA A 198 -7.45 -5.44 4.84
N MET A 199 -7.66 -4.29 5.47
CA MET A 199 -8.57 -3.28 4.95
C MET A 199 -8.10 -2.76 3.57
N GLY A 200 -8.96 -2.89 2.55
CA GLY A 200 -8.67 -2.42 1.20
C GLY A 200 -9.82 -2.63 0.22
N GLY A 201 -9.76 -1.91 -0.90
CA GLY A 201 -10.80 -1.97 -1.94
C GLY A 201 -10.88 -3.35 -2.61
N VAL A 202 -9.74 -4.00 -2.88
CA VAL A 202 -9.72 -5.31 -3.55
C VAL A 202 -10.39 -6.40 -2.69
N GLN A 203 -10.20 -6.34 -1.37
CA GLN A 203 -10.85 -7.21 -0.40
C GLN A 203 -12.35 -6.92 -0.32
N ASN A 204 -12.75 -5.65 -0.36
CA ASN A 204 -14.17 -5.27 -0.41
C ASN A 204 -14.86 -5.82 -1.67
N VAL A 205 -14.20 -5.74 -2.83
CA VAL A 205 -14.72 -6.32 -4.08
C VAL A 205 -14.86 -7.84 -3.98
N LEU A 206 -13.91 -8.54 -3.34
CA LEU A 206 -14.04 -9.98 -3.07
C LEU A 206 -15.21 -10.29 -2.15
N SER A 207 -15.38 -9.51 -1.07
CA SER A 207 -16.51 -9.66 -0.16
C SER A 207 -17.85 -9.45 -0.89
N ASN A 208 -17.95 -8.43 -1.74
CA ASN A 208 -19.12 -8.18 -2.57
C ASN A 208 -19.38 -9.32 -3.56
N PHE A 209 -18.34 -9.85 -4.20
CA PHE A 209 -18.44 -11.01 -5.07
C PHE A 209 -19.00 -12.22 -4.33
N LEU A 210 -18.41 -12.59 -3.19
CA LEU A 210 -18.83 -13.77 -2.43
C LEU A 210 -20.26 -13.65 -1.88
N ARG A 211 -20.71 -12.44 -1.56
CA ARG A 211 -22.07 -12.21 -1.05
C ARG A 211 -23.14 -12.32 -2.13
N HIS A 212 -22.84 -11.87 -3.34
CA HIS A 212 -23.84 -11.66 -4.40
C HIS A 212 -23.77 -12.68 -5.54
N ALA A 213 -22.69 -13.44 -5.62
CA ALA A 213 -22.58 -14.56 -6.56
C ALA A 213 -23.56 -15.69 -6.18
N ASP A 214 -24.17 -16.33 -7.18
CA ASP A 214 -24.95 -17.58 -6.98
C ASP A 214 -24.00 -18.75 -6.67
N LEU A 215 -23.50 -18.77 -5.43
CA LEU A 215 -22.53 -19.76 -4.94
C LEU A 215 -23.19 -21.02 -4.38
N ALA A 216 -24.52 -21.11 -4.36
CA ALA A 216 -25.23 -22.29 -3.85
C ALA A 216 -24.86 -23.58 -4.61
N ARG A 217 -24.40 -23.43 -5.85
CA ARG A 217 -23.95 -24.53 -6.72
C ARG A 217 -22.48 -24.88 -6.55
N TYR A 218 -21.75 -24.18 -5.69
CA TYR A 218 -20.31 -24.31 -5.54
C TYR A 218 -19.94 -24.67 -4.11
N ARG A 219 -18.94 -25.55 -3.96
CA ARG A 219 -18.11 -25.53 -2.76
C ARG A 219 -17.14 -24.37 -2.93
N VAL A 220 -17.02 -23.48 -1.94
CA VAL A 220 -16.18 -22.27 -2.05
C VAL A 220 -15.12 -22.23 -0.96
N THR A 221 -13.87 -22.14 -1.39
CA THR A 221 -12.71 -21.97 -0.50
C THR A 221 -11.97 -20.70 -0.83
N VAL A 222 -11.62 -19.93 0.19
CA VAL A 222 -10.75 -18.76 0.08
C VAL A 222 -9.42 -19.10 0.73
N GLY A 223 -8.34 -19.00 -0.04
CA GLY A 223 -6.97 -19.12 0.43
C GLY A 223 -6.37 -17.73 0.66
N ALA A 224 -5.79 -17.50 1.84
CA ALA A 224 -5.07 -16.27 2.15
C ALA A 224 -3.72 -16.53 2.83
N LEU A 225 -2.81 -15.54 2.82
CA LEU A 225 -1.62 -15.61 3.66
C LEU A 225 -2.01 -15.28 5.10
N ASP A 226 -1.37 -15.94 6.07
CA ASP A 226 -1.58 -15.63 7.48
C ASP A 226 -0.89 -14.30 7.82
N THR A 227 -1.67 -13.22 7.85
CA THR A 227 -1.20 -11.86 8.16
C THR A 227 -1.83 -11.34 9.45
N PRO A 228 -1.13 -10.46 10.21
CA PRO A 228 -1.68 -9.93 11.47
C PRO A 228 -2.98 -9.13 11.30
N ASP A 229 -3.25 -8.60 10.11
CA ASP A 229 -4.42 -7.79 9.80
C ASP A 229 -5.36 -8.55 8.86
N ASN A 230 -6.40 -9.14 9.45
CA ASN A 230 -7.44 -9.91 8.76
C ASN A 230 -8.82 -9.24 8.89
N PHE A 231 -8.89 -7.92 8.68
CA PHE A 231 -10.12 -7.12 8.80
C PHE A 231 -11.36 -7.78 8.15
N PHE A 232 -11.23 -8.37 6.96
CA PHE A 232 -12.35 -8.96 6.24
C PHE A 232 -12.66 -10.43 6.60
N GLU A 233 -11.83 -11.10 7.41
CA GLU A 233 -12.01 -12.52 7.77
C GLU A 233 -13.42 -12.86 8.29
N PRO A 234 -14.01 -12.12 9.24
CA PRO A 234 -15.33 -12.44 9.77
C PRO A 234 -16.42 -12.44 8.71
N GLU A 235 -16.29 -11.59 7.69
CA GLU A 235 -17.27 -11.49 6.61
C GLU A 235 -17.07 -12.61 5.58
N LEU A 236 -15.84 -12.92 5.20
CA LEU A 236 -15.59 -14.01 4.25
C LEU A 236 -15.98 -15.38 4.81
N ARG A 237 -15.80 -15.62 6.12
CA ARG A 237 -16.19 -16.89 6.77
C ARG A 237 -17.68 -17.17 6.72
N LYS A 238 -18.53 -16.16 6.52
CA LYS A 238 -19.99 -16.35 6.35
C LYS A 238 -20.34 -16.96 4.99
N GLN A 239 -19.49 -16.79 3.98
CA GLN A 239 -19.77 -17.13 2.59
C GLN A 239 -18.86 -18.25 2.05
N ALA A 240 -17.70 -18.49 2.67
CA ALA A 240 -16.73 -19.46 2.19
C ALA A 240 -15.92 -20.11 3.32
N THR A 241 -15.35 -21.27 3.04
CA THR A 241 -14.34 -21.88 3.90
C THR A 241 -13.03 -21.10 3.75
N LEU A 242 -12.50 -20.56 4.84
CA LEU A 242 -11.26 -19.78 4.81
C LEU A 242 -10.08 -20.63 5.29
N VAL A 243 -9.03 -20.70 4.46
CA VAL A 243 -7.78 -21.44 4.73
C VAL A 243 -6.59 -20.51 4.62
N TYR A 244 -5.67 -20.61 5.58
CA TYR A 244 -4.43 -19.85 5.61
C TYR A 244 -3.25 -20.67 5.12
N LEU A 245 -2.42 -20.07 4.27
CA LEU A 245 -1.14 -20.65 3.87
C LEU A 245 -0.12 -20.43 4.98
N SER A 246 0.66 -21.46 5.29
CA SER A 246 1.82 -21.38 6.18
C SER A 246 2.99 -20.67 5.49
N TYR A 247 2.83 -19.39 5.21
CA TYR A 247 3.83 -18.55 4.57
C TYR A 247 4.22 -17.40 5.50
N GLN A 248 5.51 -17.32 5.82
CA GLN A 248 6.04 -16.23 6.64
C GLN A 248 6.35 -15.02 5.76
N CYS A 249 5.90 -13.83 6.16
CA CYS A 249 6.25 -12.58 5.48
C CYS A 249 7.78 -12.45 5.38
N GLY A 250 8.30 -12.22 4.16
CA GLY A 250 9.74 -12.19 3.88
C GLY A 250 10.36 -13.53 3.48
N ALA A 251 9.61 -14.63 3.53
CA ALA A 251 10.04 -15.90 2.94
C ALA A 251 10.17 -15.78 1.40
N PRO A 252 10.94 -16.66 0.74
CA PRO A 252 11.07 -16.59 -0.70
C PRO A 252 9.77 -16.93 -1.45
N HIS A 253 9.45 -16.19 -2.52
CA HIS A 253 8.20 -16.37 -3.27
C HIS A 253 7.88 -17.81 -3.73
N TRP A 254 8.90 -18.63 -4.02
CA TRP A 254 8.66 -20.03 -4.41
C TRP A 254 8.09 -20.88 -3.27
N THR A 255 8.32 -20.53 -2.00
CA THR A 255 7.69 -21.25 -0.88
C THR A 255 6.19 -20.99 -0.86
N CYS A 256 5.74 -19.78 -1.19
CA CYS A 256 4.32 -19.48 -1.39
C CYS A 256 3.73 -20.32 -2.52
N ILE A 257 4.43 -20.45 -3.65
CA ILE A 257 4.00 -21.32 -4.76
C ILE A 257 3.88 -22.77 -4.30
N TRP A 258 4.86 -23.30 -3.55
CA TRP A 258 4.83 -24.68 -3.06
C TRP A 258 3.71 -24.94 -2.05
N GLU A 259 3.48 -24.02 -1.11
CA GLU A 259 2.35 -24.11 -0.18
C GLU A 259 1.02 -24.06 -0.92
N LEU A 260 0.91 -23.19 -1.94
CA LEU A 260 -0.27 -23.13 -2.78
C LEU A 260 -0.44 -24.41 -3.61
N VAL A 261 0.63 -25.02 -4.13
CA VAL A 261 0.57 -26.34 -4.79
C VAL A 261 0.04 -27.41 -3.85
N ARG A 262 0.55 -27.49 -2.61
CA ARG A 262 0.07 -28.44 -1.60
C ARG A 262 -1.40 -28.25 -1.29
N LEU A 263 -1.82 -27.01 -1.11
CA LEU A 263 -3.20 -26.66 -0.80
C LEU A 263 -4.14 -26.99 -1.98
N LEU A 264 -3.81 -26.54 -3.19
CA LEU A 264 -4.60 -26.81 -4.39
C LEU A 264 -4.65 -28.31 -4.71
N TYR A 265 -3.58 -29.07 -4.45
CA TYR A 265 -3.58 -30.52 -4.60
C TYR A 265 -4.56 -31.18 -3.61
N ARG A 266 -4.50 -30.80 -2.33
CA ARG A 266 -5.40 -31.32 -1.28
C ARG A 266 -6.87 -30.96 -1.54
N GLU A 267 -7.12 -29.72 -1.95
CA GLU A 267 -8.46 -29.18 -2.17
C GLU A 267 -9.07 -29.62 -3.51
N SER A 268 -8.22 -29.94 -4.49
CA SER A 268 -8.57 -30.37 -5.84
C SER A 268 -9.67 -29.51 -6.48
N PRO A 269 -9.47 -28.19 -6.64
CA PRO A 269 -10.52 -27.31 -7.17
C PRO A 269 -10.75 -27.49 -8.68
N ASP A 270 -11.98 -27.23 -9.11
CA ASP A 270 -12.34 -27.20 -10.53
C ASP A 270 -11.98 -25.85 -11.16
N ILE A 271 -12.14 -24.78 -10.39
CA ILE A 271 -11.83 -23.40 -10.78
C ILE A 271 -10.95 -22.77 -9.71
N VAL A 272 -9.87 -22.12 -10.14
CA VAL A 272 -9.07 -21.25 -9.28
C VAL A 272 -9.06 -19.82 -9.81
N ILE A 273 -9.31 -18.86 -8.92
CA ILE A 273 -9.23 -17.43 -9.22
C ILE A 273 -8.07 -16.83 -8.42
N GLY A 274 -7.06 -16.31 -9.11
CA GLY A 274 -6.06 -15.44 -8.51
C GLY A 274 -6.65 -14.03 -8.36
N TRP A 275 -6.91 -13.62 -7.13
CA TRP A 275 -7.58 -12.36 -6.80
C TRP A 275 -6.57 -11.31 -6.36
N GLY A 276 -6.28 -10.36 -7.24
CA GLY A 276 -5.05 -9.58 -7.13
C GLY A 276 -5.19 -8.08 -7.01
N TRP A 277 -4.49 -7.55 -5.99
CA TRP A 277 -3.85 -6.24 -6.04
C TRP A 277 -2.39 -6.44 -6.48
N GLY A 278 -2.04 -5.98 -7.68
CA GLY A 278 -0.73 -6.24 -8.28
C GLY A 278 -0.51 -7.69 -8.76
N PRO A 279 0.68 -7.99 -9.29
CA PRO A 279 0.90 -9.17 -10.14
C PRO A 279 1.16 -10.48 -9.36
N TRP A 280 1.53 -10.41 -8.09
CA TRP A 280 2.05 -11.57 -7.35
C TRP A 280 1.01 -12.65 -7.05
N SER A 281 -0.18 -12.23 -6.61
CA SER A 281 -1.31 -13.15 -6.38
C SER A 281 -1.62 -13.98 -7.63
N THR A 282 -1.74 -13.31 -8.77
CA THR A 282 -2.06 -13.90 -10.05
C THR A 282 -0.92 -14.78 -10.57
N ILE A 283 0.35 -14.36 -10.40
CA ILE A 283 1.53 -15.17 -10.75
C ILE A 283 1.56 -16.47 -9.93
N PHE A 284 1.44 -16.38 -8.59
CA PHE A 284 1.52 -17.56 -7.72
C PHE A 284 0.39 -18.54 -8.02
N THR A 285 -0.84 -18.03 -8.16
CA THR A 285 -1.99 -18.87 -8.51
C THR A 285 -1.82 -19.54 -9.87
N ALA A 286 -1.39 -18.80 -10.91
CA ALA A 286 -1.21 -19.38 -12.24
C ALA A 286 -0.18 -20.52 -12.27
N VAL A 287 0.97 -20.30 -11.64
CA VAL A 287 2.04 -21.31 -11.60
C VAL A 287 1.60 -22.52 -10.79
N ALA A 288 1.12 -22.31 -9.55
CA ALA A 288 0.73 -23.41 -8.66
C ALA A 288 -0.41 -24.26 -9.25
N ALA A 289 -1.45 -23.61 -9.76
CA ALA A 289 -2.60 -24.29 -10.34
C ALA A 289 -2.25 -25.06 -11.62
N SER A 290 -1.33 -24.54 -12.42
CA SER A 290 -0.85 -25.23 -13.63
C SER A 290 -0.01 -26.47 -13.29
N LEU A 291 0.82 -26.40 -12.24
CA LEU A 291 1.59 -27.56 -11.76
C LEU A 291 0.69 -28.67 -11.21
N VAL A 292 -0.38 -28.31 -10.51
CA VAL A 292 -1.39 -29.26 -9.99
C VAL A 292 -2.28 -29.81 -11.12
N GLY A 293 -2.50 -29.03 -12.17
CA GLY A 293 -3.43 -29.39 -13.26
C GLY A 293 -4.87 -29.00 -12.98
N VAL A 294 -5.09 -27.88 -12.30
CA VAL A 294 -6.43 -27.31 -12.10
C VAL A 294 -7.07 -27.06 -13.48
N PRO A 295 -8.30 -27.54 -13.72
CA PRO A 295 -8.95 -27.45 -15.03
C PRO A 295 -9.08 -26.01 -15.52
N ARG A 296 -9.40 -25.09 -14.60
CA ARG A 296 -9.72 -23.71 -14.94
C ARG A 296 -8.97 -22.70 -14.08
N ILE A 297 -8.15 -21.87 -14.72
CA ILE A 297 -7.32 -20.85 -14.07
C ILE A 297 -7.75 -19.47 -14.55
N VAL A 298 -8.14 -18.62 -13.61
CA VAL A 298 -8.64 -17.26 -13.86
C VAL A 298 -7.82 -16.24 -13.09
N TRP A 299 -7.55 -15.10 -13.71
CA TRP A 299 -7.02 -13.91 -13.05
C TRP A 299 -8.10 -12.86 -12.89
N SER A 300 -8.21 -12.27 -11.70
CA SER A 300 -9.02 -11.08 -11.44
C SER A 300 -8.11 -9.91 -11.07
N LEU A 301 -8.02 -8.92 -11.96
CA LEU A 301 -7.10 -7.78 -11.90
C LEU A 301 -7.85 -6.52 -11.41
N HIS A 302 -7.48 -6.03 -10.23
CA HIS A 302 -8.11 -4.86 -9.60
C HIS A 302 -7.20 -3.61 -9.52
N SER A 303 -6.08 -3.61 -10.23
CA SER A 303 -5.17 -2.48 -10.38
C SER A 303 -4.65 -2.40 -11.81
N GLN A 304 -4.12 -1.25 -12.22
CA GLN A 304 -3.31 -1.18 -13.45
C GLN A 304 -2.04 -2.03 -13.31
N SER A 305 -1.38 -2.26 -14.44
CA SER A 305 -0.13 -3.00 -14.50
C SER A 305 0.99 -2.28 -13.76
N PRO A 306 2.07 -2.99 -13.39
CA PRO A 306 3.25 -2.37 -12.78
C PRO A 306 3.84 -1.20 -13.57
N ALA A 307 3.55 -1.04 -14.86
CA ALA A 307 3.96 0.12 -15.66
C ALA A 307 3.57 1.47 -15.04
N HIS A 308 2.53 1.50 -14.20
CA HIS A 308 2.02 2.70 -13.53
C HIS A 308 2.52 2.84 -12.09
N TRP A 309 3.42 1.95 -11.63
CA TRP A 309 4.08 2.11 -10.34
C TRP A 309 4.97 3.35 -10.34
N LEU A 310 5.00 4.05 -9.22
CA LEU A 310 5.83 5.24 -9.06
C LEU A 310 7.32 4.87 -8.88
N GLN A 311 7.58 3.67 -8.37
CA GLN A 311 8.90 3.07 -8.30
C GLN A 311 9.28 2.39 -9.62
N ALA A 312 10.58 2.31 -9.90
CA ALA A 312 11.10 1.57 -11.04
C ALA A 312 10.64 0.11 -10.99
N VAL A 313 10.11 -0.36 -12.12
CA VAL A 313 9.70 -1.76 -12.28
C VAL A 313 10.93 -2.60 -12.63
N PRO A 314 11.17 -3.74 -11.97
CA PRO A 314 12.25 -4.63 -12.34
C PRO A 314 12.13 -5.11 -13.79
N TRP A 315 13.25 -5.19 -14.52
CA TRP A 315 13.28 -5.54 -15.94
C TRP A 315 12.66 -6.93 -16.24
N TRP A 316 12.72 -7.84 -15.28
CA TRP A 316 12.18 -9.21 -15.38
C TRP A 316 10.69 -9.32 -15.08
N GLN A 317 10.06 -8.30 -14.48
CA GLN A 317 8.67 -8.33 -14.04
C GLN A 317 7.73 -8.53 -15.23
N ARG A 318 7.90 -7.72 -16.28
CA ARG A 318 7.06 -7.79 -17.49
C ARG A 318 7.22 -9.13 -18.23
N PRO A 319 8.43 -9.63 -18.54
CA PRO A 319 8.60 -10.96 -19.12
C PRO A 319 7.95 -12.08 -18.30
N LEU A 320 8.04 -12.02 -16.97
CA LEU A 320 7.44 -13.01 -16.08
C LEU A 320 5.90 -13.01 -16.16
N GLU A 321 5.28 -11.82 -16.16
CA GLU A 321 3.84 -11.67 -16.34
C GLU A 321 3.38 -12.14 -17.73
N MET A 322 4.14 -11.81 -18.79
CA MET A 322 3.85 -12.29 -20.15
C MET A 322 3.89 -13.82 -20.23
N LEU A 323 4.86 -14.45 -19.56
CA LEU A 323 4.99 -15.90 -19.50
C LEU A 323 3.82 -16.53 -18.73
N THR A 324 3.55 -16.02 -17.53
CA THR A 324 2.51 -16.57 -16.64
C THR A 324 1.10 -16.32 -17.16
N ALA A 325 0.85 -15.23 -17.89
CA ALA A 325 -0.43 -14.98 -18.56
C ALA A 325 -0.79 -16.05 -19.61
N ARG A 326 0.21 -16.79 -20.14
CA ARG A 326 -0.06 -17.91 -21.06
C ARG A 326 -0.71 -19.10 -20.37
N LEU A 327 -0.44 -19.27 -19.07
CA LEU A 327 -0.97 -20.36 -18.23
C LEU A 327 -2.44 -20.19 -17.89
N VAL A 328 -2.98 -18.98 -18.04
CA VAL A 328 -4.31 -18.60 -17.60
C VAL A 328 -5.32 -18.79 -18.72
N ASP A 329 -6.51 -19.29 -18.39
CA ASP A 329 -7.57 -19.51 -19.36
C ASP A 329 -8.42 -18.25 -19.60
N ARG A 330 -8.60 -17.43 -18.55
CA ARG A 330 -9.35 -16.16 -18.60
C ARG A 330 -8.78 -15.10 -17.67
N VAL A 331 -8.80 -13.86 -18.13
CA VAL A 331 -8.41 -12.68 -17.34
C VAL A 331 -9.61 -11.75 -17.24
N ILE A 332 -9.91 -11.31 -16.04
CA ILE A 332 -10.97 -10.36 -15.73
C ILE A 332 -10.28 -9.07 -15.30
N ALA A 333 -10.54 -7.98 -16.01
CA ALA A 333 -10.05 -6.65 -15.70
C ALA A 333 -11.19 -5.81 -15.11
N CYS A 334 -10.93 -5.12 -14.01
CA CYS A 334 -11.93 -4.30 -13.33
C CYS A 334 -12.41 -3.06 -14.11
N SER A 335 -11.77 -2.73 -15.24
CA SER A 335 -12.07 -1.57 -16.09
C SER A 335 -11.51 -1.80 -17.50
N GLU A 336 -12.04 -1.08 -18.49
CA GLU A 336 -11.50 -1.13 -19.85
C GLU A 336 -10.08 -0.55 -19.90
N ALA A 337 -9.80 0.50 -19.11
CA ALA A 337 -8.46 1.03 -18.93
C ALA A 337 -7.48 -0.04 -18.43
N CYS A 338 -7.88 -0.87 -17.44
CA CYS A 338 -7.09 -2.02 -16.99
C CYS A 338 -6.93 -3.07 -18.09
N ARG A 339 -7.99 -3.35 -18.85
CA ARG A 339 -7.94 -4.34 -19.95
C ARG A 339 -6.94 -3.93 -21.01
N GLU A 340 -7.04 -2.70 -21.52
CA GLU A 340 -6.12 -2.15 -22.52
C GLU A 340 -4.68 -2.09 -22.02
N ASP A 341 -4.49 -1.74 -20.75
CA ASP A 341 -3.18 -1.70 -20.11
C ASP A 341 -2.53 -3.08 -20.06
N TYR A 342 -3.23 -4.11 -19.57
CA TYR A 342 -2.69 -5.48 -19.52
C TYR A 342 -2.56 -6.16 -20.89
N MET A 343 -3.39 -5.79 -21.88
CA MET A 343 -3.18 -6.20 -23.27
C MET A 343 -1.83 -5.70 -23.80
N ARG A 344 -1.41 -4.49 -23.42
CA ARG A 344 -0.11 -3.91 -23.82
C ARG A 344 1.05 -4.40 -22.96
N TRP A 345 0.88 -4.43 -21.64
CA TRP A 345 1.90 -4.83 -20.68
C TRP A 345 2.22 -6.32 -20.77
N GLY A 346 1.23 -7.18 -20.49
CA GLY A 346 1.34 -8.62 -20.43
C GLY A 346 1.15 -9.33 -21.77
N ARG A 347 0.92 -8.59 -22.87
CA ARG A 347 0.61 -9.14 -24.21
C ARG A 347 -0.55 -10.14 -24.19
N ILE A 348 -1.52 -9.90 -23.32
CA ILE A 348 -2.67 -10.78 -23.14
C ILE A 348 -3.57 -10.66 -24.37
N PRO A 349 -3.91 -11.76 -25.08
CA PRO A 349 -4.79 -11.69 -26.24
C PRO A 349 -6.17 -11.16 -25.86
N SER A 350 -6.77 -10.31 -26.72
CA SER A 350 -8.10 -9.72 -26.49
C SER A 350 -9.20 -10.77 -26.21
N ARG A 351 -9.10 -11.95 -26.83
CA ARG A 351 -10.01 -13.08 -26.59
C ARG A 351 -9.92 -13.70 -25.18
N LYS A 352 -8.80 -13.50 -24.48
CA LYS A 352 -8.56 -14.05 -23.13
C LYS A 352 -8.94 -13.07 -22.01
N ILE A 353 -9.02 -11.77 -22.31
CA ILE A 353 -9.27 -10.73 -21.31
C ILE A 353 -10.62 -10.04 -21.54
N VAL A 354 -11.42 -9.95 -20.48
CA VAL A 354 -12.71 -9.27 -20.47
C VAL A 354 -12.77 -8.24 -19.36
N THR A 355 -13.57 -7.21 -19.60
CA THR A 355 -13.86 -6.18 -18.60
C THR A 355 -15.08 -6.60 -17.79
N VAL A 356 -14.94 -6.60 -16.47
CA VAL A 356 -16.05 -6.73 -15.52
C VAL A 356 -15.85 -5.65 -14.47
N HIS A 357 -16.71 -4.64 -14.48
CA HIS A 357 -16.56 -3.48 -13.60
C HIS A 357 -16.77 -3.88 -12.13
N ASN A 358 -15.98 -3.30 -11.21
CA ASN A 358 -16.26 -3.45 -9.79
C ASN A 358 -17.66 -2.90 -9.46
N GLY A 359 -18.37 -3.58 -8.56
CA GLY A 359 -19.73 -3.23 -8.15
C GLY A 359 -19.83 -2.86 -6.68
N VAL A 360 -20.80 -1.98 -6.37
CA VAL A 360 -21.16 -1.58 -5.00
C VAL A 360 -22.33 -2.42 -4.49
N ASP A 361 -22.25 -2.83 -3.23
CA ASP A 361 -23.32 -3.53 -2.54
C ASP A 361 -24.36 -2.51 -2.05
N LEU A 362 -25.50 -2.44 -2.74
CA LEU A 362 -26.56 -1.47 -2.45
C LEU A 362 -27.20 -1.67 -1.08
N ALA A 363 -27.12 -2.89 -0.51
CA ALA A 363 -27.58 -3.13 0.85
C ALA A 363 -26.68 -2.46 1.90
N ARG A 364 -25.38 -2.28 1.60
CA ARG A 364 -24.42 -1.60 2.48
C ARG A 364 -24.29 -0.11 2.19
N VAL A 365 -24.39 0.27 0.92
CA VAL A 365 -24.29 1.66 0.47
C VAL A 365 -25.68 2.29 0.48
N ARG A 366 -26.23 2.42 1.68
CA ARG A 366 -27.53 3.07 1.90
C ARG A 366 -27.31 4.47 2.45
N ARG A 367 -27.96 5.46 1.86
CA ARG A 367 -27.96 6.83 2.39
C ARG A 367 -28.59 6.84 3.79
N PRO A 368 -27.86 7.28 4.83
CA PRO A 368 -28.40 7.38 6.18
C PRO A 368 -29.52 8.42 6.27
N PRO A 369 -30.38 8.34 7.32
CA PRO A 369 -31.36 9.37 7.60
C PRO A 369 -30.71 10.74 7.82
N GLU A 370 -31.40 11.82 7.43
CA GLU A 370 -30.88 13.19 7.56
C GLU A 370 -30.50 13.59 8.99
N ALA A 371 -31.11 12.98 10.01
CA ALA A 371 -30.73 13.20 11.42
C ALA A 371 -29.30 12.69 11.72
N GLU A 372 -28.93 11.54 11.16
CA GLU A 372 -27.59 10.95 11.31
C GLU A 372 -26.55 11.77 10.55
N LEU A 373 -26.88 12.21 9.32
CA LEU A 373 -26.00 13.10 8.55
C LEU A 373 -25.72 14.41 9.28
N ARG A 374 -26.74 15.00 9.92
CA ARG A 374 -26.57 16.18 10.79
C ARG A 374 -25.67 15.89 11.99
N ALA A 375 -25.84 14.74 12.64
CA ALA A 375 -25.00 14.33 13.77
C ALA A 375 -23.53 14.14 13.37
N VAL A 376 -23.27 13.53 12.20
CA VAL A 376 -21.92 13.41 11.64
C VAL A 376 -21.30 14.78 11.42
N ARG A 377 -22.01 15.69 10.75
CA ARG A 377 -21.51 17.06 10.49
C ARG A 377 -21.28 17.83 11.79
N ALA A 378 -22.12 17.62 12.81
CA ALA A 378 -21.93 18.22 14.13
C ALA A 378 -20.69 17.68 14.86
N SER A 379 -20.44 16.38 14.80
CA SER A 379 -19.22 15.78 15.36
C SER A 379 -17.94 16.30 14.72
N LEU A 380 -18.03 16.76 13.47
CA LEU A 380 -16.94 17.37 12.71
C LEU A 380 -16.86 18.90 12.86
N GLN A 381 -17.85 19.54 13.52
CA GLN A 381 -17.97 20.99 13.66
C GLN A 381 -18.06 21.73 12.30
N VAL A 382 -18.85 21.15 11.38
CA VAL A 382 -19.04 21.63 10.00
C VAL A 382 -20.51 21.83 9.62
N GLU A 383 -21.37 22.07 10.62
CA GLU A 383 -22.77 22.42 10.40
C GLU A 383 -22.87 23.68 9.52
N GLY A 384 -23.67 23.61 8.45
CA GLY A 384 -23.84 24.71 7.49
C GLY A 384 -22.60 25.08 6.65
N ARG A 385 -21.47 24.40 6.83
CA ARG A 385 -20.21 24.66 6.10
C ARG A 385 -20.04 23.68 4.95
N PRO A 386 -19.68 24.10 3.72
CA PRO A 386 -19.43 23.16 2.63
C PRO A 386 -18.33 22.15 2.99
N LEU A 387 -18.57 20.86 2.77
CA LEU A 387 -17.69 19.77 3.19
C LEU A 387 -17.15 18.99 1.99
N VAL A 388 -15.83 18.96 1.83
CA VAL A 388 -15.13 18.18 0.81
C VAL A 388 -14.46 16.96 1.45
N GLY A 389 -14.51 15.80 0.80
CA GLY A 389 -13.85 14.59 1.31
C GLY A 389 -12.93 13.96 0.30
N ILE A 390 -11.84 13.35 0.78
CA ILE A 390 -11.03 12.40 0.02
C ILE A 390 -10.84 11.13 0.85
N VAL A 391 -10.96 9.97 0.21
CA VAL A 391 -10.89 8.67 0.88
C VAL A 391 -9.90 7.77 0.16
N GLY A 392 -8.92 7.25 0.90
CA GLY A 392 -7.94 6.32 0.35
C GLY A 392 -6.71 6.16 1.23
N ARG A 393 -5.91 5.13 0.92
CA ARG A 393 -4.62 4.90 1.58
C ARG A 393 -3.70 6.11 1.39
N LEU A 394 -3.11 6.61 2.48
CA LEU A 394 -2.22 7.77 2.47
C LEU A 394 -0.87 7.37 1.88
N SER A 395 -0.81 7.38 0.55
CA SER A 395 0.28 6.83 -0.26
C SER A 395 0.44 7.63 -1.54
N ALA A 396 1.64 7.58 -2.11
CA ALA A 396 2.03 8.39 -3.25
C ALA A 396 1.15 8.19 -4.48
N GLU A 397 0.63 6.98 -4.73
CA GLU A 397 -0.28 6.73 -5.85
C GLU A 397 -1.65 7.39 -5.71
N LYS A 398 -2.08 7.71 -4.48
CA LYS A 398 -3.34 8.44 -4.20
C LYS A 398 -3.17 9.96 -4.24
N ASP A 399 -1.92 10.43 -4.25
CA ASP A 399 -1.54 11.83 -4.45
C ASP A 399 -2.43 12.84 -3.68
N HIS A 400 -2.50 12.64 -2.36
CA HIS A 400 -3.18 13.55 -1.45
C HIS A 400 -2.53 14.95 -1.44
N GLN A 401 -1.28 15.06 -1.90
CA GLN A 401 -0.59 16.33 -2.04
C GLN A 401 -1.32 17.23 -3.05
N THR A 402 -1.70 16.71 -4.22
CA THR A 402 -2.51 17.44 -5.21
C THR A 402 -3.85 17.90 -4.62
N PHE A 403 -4.51 17.06 -3.80
CA PHE A 403 -5.73 17.45 -3.09
C PHE A 403 -5.49 18.61 -2.12
N LEU A 404 -4.43 18.57 -1.30
CA LEU A 404 -4.11 19.64 -0.35
C LEU A 404 -3.79 20.97 -1.07
N GLU A 405 -3.06 20.91 -2.18
CA GLU A 405 -2.76 22.08 -2.99
C GLU A 405 -4.01 22.70 -3.60
N ALA A 406 -4.94 21.86 -4.07
CA ALA A 406 -6.22 22.29 -4.58
C ALA A 406 -7.09 22.90 -3.46
N MET A 407 -7.13 22.28 -2.27
CA MET A 407 -7.86 22.80 -1.11
C MET A 407 -7.38 24.17 -0.66
N ARG A 408 -6.09 24.50 -0.83
CA ARG A 408 -5.59 25.87 -0.58
C ARG A 408 -6.25 26.91 -1.49
N LEU A 409 -6.51 26.55 -2.75
CA LEU A 409 -7.20 27.42 -3.71
C LEU A 409 -8.71 27.49 -3.40
N VAL A 410 -9.32 26.34 -3.10
CA VAL A 410 -10.74 26.26 -2.69
C VAL A 410 -11.00 27.11 -1.46
N HIS A 411 -10.16 27.01 -0.43
CA HIS A 411 -10.32 27.79 0.81
C HIS A 411 -10.25 29.31 0.58
N ARG A 412 -9.47 29.77 -0.42
CA ARG A 412 -9.44 31.19 -0.79
C ARG A 412 -10.75 31.65 -1.44
N ALA A 413 -11.37 30.80 -2.26
CA ALA A 413 -12.61 31.10 -2.96
C ALA A 413 -13.88 30.85 -2.11
N VAL A 414 -13.82 29.90 -1.18
CA VAL A 414 -14.90 29.50 -0.28
C VAL A 414 -14.35 29.43 1.15
N PRO A 415 -14.21 30.57 1.86
CA PRO A 415 -13.55 30.62 3.16
C PRO A 415 -14.17 29.73 4.25
N SER A 416 -15.47 29.43 4.15
CA SER A 416 -16.19 28.58 5.09
C SER A 416 -15.97 27.08 4.87
N VAL A 417 -15.34 26.67 3.76
CA VAL A 417 -15.15 25.25 3.42
C VAL A 417 -14.43 24.48 4.52
N ALA A 418 -14.80 23.23 4.69
CA ALA A 418 -14.09 22.24 5.50
C ALA A 418 -13.73 21.04 4.63
N ALA A 419 -12.69 20.31 5.02
CA ALA A 419 -12.26 19.11 4.34
C ALA A 419 -11.93 17.98 5.31
N ILE A 420 -12.27 16.75 4.91
CA ILE A 420 -11.88 15.53 5.64
C ILE A 420 -11.03 14.61 4.76
N ILE A 421 -10.00 14.04 5.36
CA ILE A 421 -9.15 13.01 4.77
C ILE A 421 -9.40 11.71 5.54
N ILE A 422 -9.91 10.69 4.85
CA ILE A 422 -10.21 9.38 5.40
C ILE A 422 -9.23 8.36 4.85
N GLY A 423 -8.41 7.80 5.73
CA GLY A 423 -7.46 6.75 5.44
C GLY A 423 -6.26 6.78 6.37
N LYS A 424 -5.44 5.73 6.30
CA LYS A 424 -4.12 5.64 6.93
C LYS A 424 -3.08 5.28 5.88
N GLY A 425 -1.82 5.56 6.15
CA GLY A 425 -0.74 5.15 5.27
C GLY A 425 0.61 5.80 5.58
N PRO A 426 1.66 5.35 4.89
CA PRO A 426 3.04 5.79 5.15
C PRO A 426 3.24 7.31 5.02
N ASP A 427 2.45 7.98 4.19
CA ASP A 427 2.63 9.41 3.92
C ASP A 427 1.93 10.33 4.92
N GLU A 428 1.20 9.79 5.91
CA GLU A 428 0.39 10.58 6.85
C GLU A 428 1.18 11.71 7.52
N ARG A 429 2.39 11.42 8.01
CA ARG A 429 3.24 12.41 8.68
C ARG A 429 3.66 13.54 7.74
N ALA A 430 3.98 13.20 6.48
CA ALA A 430 4.36 14.18 5.48
C ALA A 430 3.17 15.06 5.08
N LEU A 431 2.00 14.46 4.90
CA LEU A 431 0.76 15.16 4.55
C LEU A 431 0.33 16.11 5.64
N ARG A 432 0.35 15.71 6.92
CA ARG A 432 0.04 16.62 8.04
C ARG A 432 0.97 17.84 8.08
N LYS A 433 2.27 17.65 7.84
CA LYS A 433 3.22 18.76 7.72
C LYS A 433 2.92 19.67 6.53
N ALA A 434 2.52 19.09 5.39
CA ALA A 434 2.12 19.86 4.21
C ALA A 434 0.85 20.69 4.49
N THR A 435 -0.15 20.11 5.17
CA THR A 435 -1.37 20.81 5.61
C THR A 435 -1.04 22.05 6.44
N GLU A 436 -0.15 21.95 7.43
CA GLU A 436 0.28 23.10 8.24
C GLU A 436 0.99 24.16 7.40
N ARG A 437 1.93 23.74 6.54
CA ARG A 437 2.67 24.65 5.64
C ARG A 437 1.77 25.40 4.67
N LEU A 438 0.65 24.80 4.26
CA LEU A 438 -0.32 25.41 3.35
C LEU A 438 -1.34 26.29 4.08
N GLY A 439 -1.26 26.39 5.42
CA GLY A 439 -2.21 27.16 6.24
C GLY A 439 -3.58 26.48 6.38
N LEU A 440 -3.65 25.16 6.18
CA LEU A 440 -4.90 24.39 6.14
C LEU A 440 -5.21 23.65 7.45
N GLY A 441 -4.44 23.87 8.52
CA GLY A 441 -4.58 23.13 9.79
C GLY A 441 -5.96 23.25 10.46
N ARG A 442 -6.70 24.34 10.19
CA ARG A 442 -8.09 24.54 10.67
C ARG A 442 -9.16 24.15 9.64
N VAL A 443 -8.75 23.79 8.42
CA VAL A 443 -9.64 23.47 7.30
C VAL A 443 -9.72 21.97 7.08
N VAL A 444 -8.60 21.25 7.26
CA VAL A 444 -8.46 19.84 6.92
C VAL A 444 -8.36 18.98 8.19
N THR A 445 -9.27 18.02 8.32
CA THR A 445 -9.28 17.04 9.43
C THR A 445 -8.92 15.65 8.91
N PHE A 446 -7.94 15.00 9.53
CA PHE A 446 -7.57 13.62 9.22
C PHE A 446 -8.30 12.66 10.18
N LEU A 447 -9.13 11.77 9.65
CA LEU A 447 -10.00 10.88 10.44
C LEU A 447 -9.42 9.47 10.64
N GLY A 448 -8.28 9.16 10.03
CA GLY A 448 -7.75 7.79 10.04
C GLY A 448 -8.68 6.83 9.28
N ALA A 449 -8.88 5.62 9.79
CA ALA A 449 -9.70 4.59 9.16
C ALA A 449 -10.91 4.25 10.05
N PRO A 450 -11.98 5.07 10.04
CA PRO A 450 -13.18 4.82 10.83
C PRO A 450 -13.92 3.58 10.33
N ALA A 451 -14.64 2.90 11.23
CA ALA A 451 -15.46 1.73 10.88
C ALA A 451 -16.65 2.11 9.98
N GLU A 452 -17.30 3.25 10.27
CA GLU A 452 -18.49 3.72 9.57
C GLU A 452 -18.14 4.82 8.55
N ILE A 453 -17.78 4.40 7.33
CA ILE A 453 -17.40 5.32 6.25
C ILE A 453 -18.61 5.85 5.48
N MET A 454 -19.70 5.08 5.40
CA MET A 454 -20.86 5.44 4.55
C MET A 454 -21.56 6.72 5.01
N ALA A 455 -21.70 6.93 6.32
CA ALA A 455 -22.29 8.16 6.86
C ALA A 455 -21.39 9.38 6.64
N LEU A 456 -20.06 9.20 6.73
CA LEU A 456 -19.10 10.24 6.38
C LEU A 456 -19.20 10.61 4.90
N LEU A 457 -19.17 9.62 3.99
CA LEU A 457 -19.32 9.84 2.56
C LEU A 457 -20.64 10.55 2.24
N ALA A 458 -21.77 10.07 2.76
CA ALA A 458 -23.09 10.66 2.51
C ALA A 458 -23.23 12.10 3.05
N SER A 459 -22.40 12.49 4.02
CA SER A 459 -22.38 13.84 4.59
C SER A 459 -21.60 14.85 3.74
N LEU A 460 -20.81 14.40 2.76
CA LEU A 460 -20.01 15.25 1.89
C LEU A 460 -20.87 16.05 0.92
N ASP A 461 -20.44 17.27 0.64
CA ASP A 461 -20.94 18.07 -0.47
C ASP A 461 -20.22 17.72 -1.78
N VAL A 462 -18.92 17.40 -1.71
CA VAL A 462 -18.12 16.93 -2.86
C VAL A 462 -17.17 15.83 -2.41
N LEU A 463 -17.16 14.70 -3.11
CA LEU A 463 -16.14 13.66 -2.96
C LEU A 463 -15.06 13.84 -4.03
N VAL A 464 -13.80 13.75 -3.62
CA VAL A 464 -12.64 13.99 -4.46
C VAL A 464 -11.75 12.75 -4.51
N LEU A 465 -11.23 12.44 -5.70
CA LEU A 465 -10.14 11.48 -5.91
C LEU A 465 -9.02 12.19 -6.68
N SER A 466 -7.80 12.17 -6.15
CA SER A 466 -6.63 12.82 -6.77
C SER A 466 -5.55 11.84 -7.23
N SER A 467 -5.88 10.55 -7.28
CA SER A 467 -4.96 9.47 -7.61
C SER A 467 -4.20 9.66 -8.93
N ARG A 468 -3.04 9.01 -9.04
CA ARG A 468 -2.25 8.93 -10.28
C ARG A 468 -2.55 7.68 -11.08
N THR A 469 -2.96 6.61 -10.39
CA THR A 469 -3.30 5.30 -10.98
C THR A 469 -4.43 4.64 -10.19
N GLU A 470 -5.39 4.07 -10.91
CA GLU A 470 -6.50 3.30 -10.32
C GLU A 470 -6.91 2.15 -11.24
N GLY A 471 -7.35 1.04 -10.63
CA GLY A 471 -8.05 -0.02 -11.35
C GLY A 471 -9.46 0.43 -11.75
N LEU A 472 -10.39 0.35 -10.80
CA LEU A 472 -11.69 1.02 -10.83
C LEU A 472 -12.03 1.40 -9.38
N PRO A 473 -11.96 2.69 -9.01
CA PRO A 473 -12.02 3.12 -7.61
C PRO A 473 -13.44 2.97 -7.06
N THR A 474 -13.65 1.98 -6.18
CA THR A 474 -14.97 1.73 -5.58
C THR A 474 -15.50 2.91 -4.79
N VAL A 475 -14.62 3.72 -4.20
CA VAL A 475 -15.05 4.90 -3.41
C VAL A 475 -15.80 5.95 -4.24
N LEU A 476 -15.46 6.11 -5.54
CA LEU A 476 -16.22 6.99 -6.43
C LEU A 476 -17.61 6.43 -6.71
N LEU A 477 -17.74 5.11 -6.82
CA LEU A 477 -19.02 4.43 -7.00
C LEU A 477 -19.86 4.52 -5.72
N GLU A 478 -19.25 4.33 -4.55
CA GLU A 478 -19.89 4.44 -3.24
C GLU A 478 -20.42 5.87 -3.01
N GLY A 479 -19.60 6.90 -3.26
CA GLY A 479 -20.03 8.29 -3.14
C GLY A 479 -21.18 8.64 -4.08
N GLN A 480 -21.08 8.24 -5.36
CA GLN A 480 -22.14 8.45 -6.34
C GLN A 480 -23.43 7.72 -5.96
N ALA A 481 -23.37 6.46 -5.50
CA ALA A 481 -24.54 5.72 -5.02
C ALA A 481 -25.26 6.41 -3.85
N LEU A 482 -24.52 7.16 -3.01
CA LEU A 482 -25.07 7.98 -1.93
C LEU A 482 -25.61 9.34 -2.41
N GLY A 483 -25.51 9.65 -3.71
CA GLY A 483 -25.94 10.91 -4.30
C GLY A 483 -24.94 12.06 -4.13
N VAL A 484 -23.68 11.75 -3.82
CA VAL A 484 -22.61 12.74 -3.66
C VAL A 484 -21.93 12.97 -5.01
N PRO A 485 -21.87 14.20 -5.51
CA PRO A 485 -21.15 14.49 -6.74
C PRO A 485 -19.64 14.34 -6.55
N VAL A 486 -18.97 13.89 -7.61
CA VAL A 486 -17.56 13.53 -7.57
C VAL A 486 -16.71 14.41 -8.48
N VAL A 487 -15.48 14.69 -8.04
CA VAL A 487 -14.41 15.24 -8.89
C VAL A 487 -13.23 14.28 -8.81
N THR A 488 -12.80 13.72 -9.94
CA THR A 488 -11.70 12.76 -9.99
C THR A 488 -10.60 13.23 -10.93
N THR A 489 -9.37 12.81 -10.67
CA THR A 489 -8.33 12.81 -11.69
C THR A 489 -8.58 11.70 -12.71
N ASP A 490 -8.00 11.87 -13.90
CA ASP A 490 -8.03 10.92 -15.01
C ASP A 490 -7.05 9.74 -14.80
N ALA A 491 -7.26 9.01 -13.70
CA ALA A 491 -6.39 7.93 -13.26
C ALA A 491 -6.97 6.56 -13.63
N GLY A 492 -6.43 5.93 -14.68
CA GLY A 492 -6.82 4.57 -15.07
C GLY A 492 -8.33 4.43 -15.27
N GLY A 493 -8.97 3.49 -14.56
CA GLY A 493 -10.42 3.29 -14.70
C GLY A 493 -11.28 4.34 -13.99
N ALA A 494 -10.73 5.33 -13.28
CA ALA A 494 -11.54 6.38 -12.65
C ALA A 494 -12.44 7.10 -13.66
N ARG A 495 -11.97 7.32 -14.89
CA ARG A 495 -12.74 7.91 -15.99
C ARG A 495 -14.00 7.14 -16.37
N GLU A 496 -14.04 5.83 -16.09
CA GLU A 496 -15.20 4.99 -16.43
C GLU A 496 -16.32 5.11 -15.40
N THR A 497 -16.02 5.64 -14.21
CA THR A 497 -17.00 5.87 -13.15
C THR A 497 -17.76 7.19 -13.28
N VAL A 498 -17.32 8.10 -14.17
CA VAL A 498 -17.84 9.46 -14.29
C VAL A 498 -18.15 9.78 -15.76
N ARG A 499 -19.32 10.36 -16.02
CA ARG A 499 -19.63 11.05 -17.28
C ARG A 499 -19.38 12.54 -17.09
N GLU A 500 -18.37 13.07 -17.78
CA GLU A 500 -17.91 14.46 -17.65
C GLU A 500 -19.07 15.45 -17.77
N GLY A 501 -19.28 16.27 -16.74
CA GLY A 501 -20.33 17.30 -16.69
C GLY A 501 -21.76 16.77 -16.47
N GLU A 502 -21.97 15.45 -16.46
CA GLU A 502 -23.27 14.81 -16.25
C GLU A 502 -23.39 14.15 -14.87
N THR A 503 -22.38 13.40 -14.44
CA THR A 503 -22.36 12.71 -13.12
C THR A 503 -21.25 13.20 -12.18
N GLY A 504 -20.32 14.00 -12.71
CA GLY A 504 -19.17 14.52 -11.99
C GLY A 504 -18.19 15.19 -12.95
N PHE A 505 -16.97 15.42 -12.48
CA PHE A 505 -15.89 16.00 -13.28
C PHE A 505 -14.62 15.15 -13.24
N ILE A 506 -13.90 15.15 -14.37
CA ILE A 506 -12.62 14.50 -14.58
C ILE A 506 -11.58 15.59 -14.91
N VAL A 507 -10.45 15.59 -14.22
CA VAL A 507 -9.35 16.53 -14.44
C VAL A 507 -8.03 15.79 -14.68
N PRO A 508 -7.00 16.40 -15.29
CA PRO A 508 -5.70 15.76 -15.44
C PRO A 508 -5.04 15.40 -14.11
N CYS A 509 -4.33 14.26 -14.06
CA CYS A 509 -3.57 13.84 -12.88
C CYS A 509 -2.51 14.88 -12.49
N GLY A 510 -2.44 15.25 -11.20
CA GLY A 510 -1.50 16.23 -10.68
C GLY A 510 -1.86 17.70 -10.92
N ASP A 511 -3.00 17.98 -11.58
CA ASP A 511 -3.45 19.35 -11.83
C ASP A 511 -4.33 19.86 -10.68
N SER A 512 -3.68 20.42 -9.65
CA SER A 512 -4.37 20.97 -8.48
C SER A 512 -5.21 22.22 -8.82
N GLN A 513 -4.93 22.92 -9.92
CA GLN A 513 -5.69 24.11 -10.33
C GLN A 513 -7.04 23.72 -10.93
N GLN A 514 -7.05 22.78 -11.88
CA GLN A 514 -8.30 22.28 -12.46
C GLN A 514 -9.13 21.51 -11.43
N LEU A 515 -8.47 20.73 -10.56
CA LEU A 515 -9.15 20.07 -9.45
C LEU A 515 -9.88 21.10 -8.56
N ALA A 516 -9.20 22.18 -8.18
CA ALA A 516 -9.80 23.26 -7.39
C ALA A 516 -10.94 23.96 -8.13
N ALA A 517 -10.79 24.26 -9.42
CA ALA A 517 -11.82 24.93 -10.21
C ALA A 517 -13.13 24.13 -10.22
N ARG A 518 -13.07 22.80 -10.43
CA ARG A 518 -14.24 21.92 -10.41
C ARG A 518 -14.86 21.80 -9.03
N MET A 519 -14.04 21.74 -7.97
CA MET A 519 -14.54 21.78 -6.60
C MET A 519 -15.28 23.10 -6.30
N ILE A 520 -14.68 24.25 -6.63
CA ILE A 520 -15.30 25.57 -6.42
C ILE A 520 -16.63 25.67 -7.15
N GLN A 521 -16.70 25.21 -8.40
CA GLN A 521 -17.92 25.18 -9.19
C GLN A 521 -19.05 24.44 -8.47
N LEU A 522 -18.79 23.25 -7.91
CA LEU A 522 -19.80 22.47 -7.18
C LEU A 522 -20.15 23.05 -5.81
N LEU A 523 -19.20 23.72 -5.14
CA LEU A 523 -19.44 24.33 -3.84
C LEU A 523 -20.28 25.60 -3.97
N GLN A 524 -20.14 26.35 -5.07
CA GLN A 524 -20.86 27.60 -5.33
C GLN A 524 -22.19 27.42 -6.08
N ASP A 525 -22.37 26.35 -6.85
CA ASP A 525 -23.60 26.05 -7.60
C ASP A 525 -24.32 24.83 -7.02
N GLU A 526 -25.21 25.07 -6.05
CA GLU A 526 -26.02 24.03 -5.42
C GLU A 526 -26.95 23.28 -6.39
N PRO A 527 -27.70 23.95 -7.30
CA PRO A 527 -28.48 23.26 -8.32
C PRO A 527 -27.66 22.28 -9.17
N LEU A 528 -26.48 22.69 -9.63
CA LEU A 528 -25.55 21.82 -10.36
C LEU A 528 -25.09 20.65 -9.48
N ARG A 529 -24.67 20.92 -8.24
CA ARG A 529 -24.23 19.91 -7.28
C ARG A 529 -25.29 18.82 -7.08
N ARG A 530 -26.54 19.22 -6.82
CA ARG A 530 -27.69 18.30 -6.65
C ARG A 530 -28.05 17.55 -7.93
N ARG A 531 -27.85 18.15 -9.10
CA ARG A 531 -28.09 17.48 -10.39
C ARG A 531 -27.05 16.40 -10.65
N LEU A 532 -25.76 16.72 -10.53
CA LEU A 532 -24.68 15.74 -10.75
C LEU A 532 -24.76 14.59 -9.74
N GLY A 533 -25.07 14.87 -8.47
CA GLY A 533 -25.25 13.83 -7.45
C GLY A 533 -26.37 12.83 -7.79
N ARG A 534 -27.54 13.32 -8.24
CA ARG A 534 -28.66 12.46 -8.67
C ARG A 534 -28.34 11.66 -9.93
N ASN A 535 -27.69 12.29 -10.91
CA ASN A 535 -27.26 11.62 -12.12
C ASN A 535 -26.21 10.54 -11.83
N GLY A 536 -25.23 10.82 -10.96
CA GLY A 536 -24.22 9.86 -10.52
C GLY A 536 -24.83 8.68 -9.78
N GLN A 537 -25.80 8.92 -8.91
CA GLN A 537 -26.54 7.84 -8.26
C GLN A 537 -27.22 6.93 -9.29
N SER A 538 -27.98 7.51 -10.23
CA SER A 538 -28.66 6.74 -11.27
C SER A 538 -27.66 5.94 -12.13
N HIS A 539 -26.56 6.58 -12.50
CA HIS A 539 -25.48 5.96 -13.27
C HIS A 539 -24.89 4.72 -12.59
N VAL A 540 -24.64 4.80 -11.28
CA VAL A 540 -24.10 3.68 -10.49
C VAL A 540 -25.12 2.55 -10.34
N LEU A 541 -26.37 2.88 -10.01
CA LEU A 541 -27.45 1.90 -9.83
C LEU A 541 -27.74 1.10 -11.11
N GLU A 542 -27.57 1.71 -12.28
CA GLU A 542 -27.80 1.04 -13.57
C GLU A 542 -26.64 0.13 -14.01
N ARG A 543 -25.39 0.45 -13.61
CA ARG A 543 -24.19 -0.14 -14.24
C ARG A 543 -23.22 -0.82 -13.30
N PHE A 544 -23.13 -0.40 -12.05
CA PHE A 544 -22.04 -0.74 -11.15
C PHE A 544 -22.54 -1.42 -9.86
N THR A 545 -23.50 -2.34 -9.97
CA THR A 545 -24.00 -3.11 -8.83
C THR A 545 -23.15 -4.35 -8.56
N ALA A 546 -23.02 -4.72 -7.28
CA ALA A 546 -22.27 -5.91 -6.87
C ALA A 546 -22.87 -7.21 -7.45
N GLU A 547 -24.19 -7.28 -7.59
CA GLU A 547 -24.94 -8.38 -8.19
C GLU A 547 -24.55 -8.62 -9.65
N ARG A 548 -24.48 -7.52 -10.42
CA ARG A 548 -24.06 -7.57 -11.82
C ARG A 548 -22.61 -8.00 -11.94
N MET A 549 -21.72 -7.36 -11.17
CA MET A 549 -20.30 -7.72 -11.11
C MET A 549 -20.14 -9.21 -10.79
N ALA A 550 -20.83 -9.72 -9.77
CA ALA A 550 -20.70 -11.09 -9.33
C ALA A 550 -21.16 -12.09 -10.39
N THR A 551 -22.29 -11.80 -11.04
CA THR A 551 -22.81 -12.59 -12.16
C THR A 551 -21.82 -12.63 -13.33
N GLU A 552 -21.24 -11.48 -13.69
CA GLU A 552 -20.28 -11.37 -14.79
C GLU A 552 -18.94 -12.05 -14.47
N ILE A 553 -18.44 -11.96 -13.23
CA ILE A 553 -17.24 -12.68 -12.77
C ILE A 553 -17.45 -14.20 -12.85
N LEU A 554 -18.58 -14.72 -12.37
CA LEU A 554 -18.89 -16.15 -12.45
C LEU A 554 -18.96 -16.62 -13.91
N ARG A 555 -19.73 -15.94 -14.75
CA ARG A 555 -19.83 -16.26 -16.19
C ARG A 555 -18.47 -16.23 -16.88
N ALA A 556 -17.66 -15.21 -16.60
CA ALA A 556 -16.30 -15.11 -17.16
C ALA A 556 -15.43 -16.29 -16.69
N SER A 557 -15.54 -16.65 -15.42
CA SER A 557 -14.80 -17.76 -14.81
C SER A 557 -15.18 -19.11 -15.42
N GLU A 558 -16.43 -19.31 -15.81
CA GLU A 558 -16.91 -20.52 -16.49
C GLU A 558 -16.55 -20.57 -18.00
N SER A 559 -16.39 -19.42 -18.66
CA SER A 559 -16.28 -19.33 -20.13
C SER A 559 -14.89 -19.62 -20.75
N GLY A 560 -14.64 -20.81 -21.31
CA GLY A 560 -13.44 -21.10 -22.14
C GLY A 560 -13.05 -22.58 -22.18
N ARG A 561 -11.86 -22.92 -22.71
CA ARG A 561 -11.41 -24.33 -22.81
C ARG A 561 -11.15 -24.90 -21.41
N GLY A 562 -11.74 -26.07 -21.14
CA GLY A 562 -11.86 -26.69 -19.82
C GLY A 562 -13.31 -26.65 -19.34
N THR A 563 -14.18 -27.52 -19.88
CA THR A 563 -15.60 -27.61 -19.48
C THR A 563 -15.72 -28.05 -18.02
N VAL A 564 -15.89 -27.10 -17.11
CA VAL A 564 -16.64 -27.33 -15.87
C VAL A 564 -18.08 -27.48 -16.33
N ALA A 565 -18.54 -28.72 -16.49
CA ALA A 565 -19.91 -29.00 -16.86
C ALA A 565 -20.81 -28.65 -15.66
N VAL A 566 -21.26 -27.39 -15.57
CA VAL A 566 -22.35 -27.00 -14.70
C VAL A 566 -23.61 -27.64 -15.28
N ARG A 567 -23.99 -28.82 -14.77
CA ARG A 567 -25.28 -29.43 -15.11
C ARG A 567 -26.36 -28.54 -14.51
N ALA A 568 -27.13 -27.87 -15.36
CA ALA A 568 -28.36 -27.20 -14.96
C ALA A 568 -29.29 -28.23 -14.31
N ALA A 569 -29.64 -27.98 -13.05
CA ALA A 569 -30.77 -28.64 -12.41
C ALA A 569 -32.08 -28.07 -13.00
N ASP A 570 -33.04 -28.98 -13.14
CA ASP A 570 -34.48 -28.79 -13.37
C ASP A 570 -34.99 -28.57 -14.81
N SER A 571 -35.60 -29.63 -15.36
CA SER A 571 -37.07 -29.72 -15.58
C SER A 571 -37.42 -30.75 -16.67
N ALA A 572 -37.58 -32.03 -16.27
CA ALA A 572 -38.33 -33.02 -17.05
C ALA A 572 -38.73 -34.22 -16.17
N GLY A 573 -39.41 -33.95 -15.06
CA GLY A 573 -40.32 -34.91 -14.45
C GLY A 573 -41.73 -34.52 -14.87
N LEU A 574 -42.29 -35.18 -15.87
CA LEU A 574 -43.73 -35.44 -16.11
C LEU A 574 -43.91 -35.92 -17.55
N GLY A 575 -44.13 -37.23 -17.72
CA GLY A 575 -44.37 -37.82 -19.03
C GLY A 575 -44.35 -39.33 -19.01
N SER A 576 -45.08 -39.95 -18.09
CA SER A 576 -45.54 -41.32 -18.30
C SER A 576 -46.42 -41.35 -19.56
N ARG A 577 -46.08 -42.21 -20.53
CA ARG A 577 -47.08 -42.96 -21.31
C ARG A 577 -46.40 -44.06 -22.11
N LYS A 578 -46.79 -45.28 -21.74
CA LYS A 578 -46.72 -46.51 -22.51
C LYS A 578 -47.29 -46.30 -23.93
N ALA A 579 -46.62 -46.87 -24.91
CA ALA A 579 -47.21 -47.77 -25.91
C ALA A 579 -46.10 -48.69 -26.41
#